data_AF-A0A3C1A1Q8-F1
#
_entry.id   AF-A0A3C1A1Q8-F1
#
_cell.length_a   1.000
_cell.length_b   1.000
_cell.length_c   1.000
_cell.angle_alpha   90.00
_cell.angle_beta   90.00
_cell.angle_gamma   90.00
#
_symmetry.space_group_name_H-M   'P 1'
#
loop_
_entity.id
_entity.type
_entity.pdbx_description
1 polymer ?
#
loop_
_entity_poly.entity_id
_entity_poly.type
_entity_poly.pdbx_seq_one_letter_code
_entity_poly.pdbx_strand_id
1 'polypeptide(L)'
;MATHEERMQILKMIEEGQITAEEGAKLLDALEARGEERAAPARWFRVRVTDMKTGKHKVNINLPLGLLNIGAKIGAKFSAPFDLDIDEIVRAVREGARGKIVDVEDTEDGERVEIYIE
;
A
#
# COMPACT_ATOMS: atom_id res chain seq x y z
N MET A 1 -12.94 16.94 6.50
CA MET A 1 -13.95 15.85 6.49
C MET A 1 -13.32 14.68 5.78
N ALA A 2 -13.22 13.52 6.44
CA ALA A 2 -12.91 12.25 5.75
C ALA A 2 -13.73 12.17 4.46
N THR A 3 -13.10 11.88 3.32
CA THR A 3 -13.83 12.02 2.05
C THR A 3 -14.93 10.97 1.99
N HIS A 4 -16.14 11.40 1.63
CA HIS A 4 -17.29 10.51 1.47
C HIS A 4 -16.97 9.33 0.51
N GLU A 5 -16.06 9.58 -0.44
CA GLU A 5 -15.53 8.60 -1.39
C GLU A 5 -14.70 7.49 -0.72
N GLU A 6 -13.78 7.83 0.19
CA GLU A 6 -12.96 6.84 0.93
C GLU A 6 -13.84 5.92 1.77
N ARG A 7 -14.85 6.49 2.45
CA ARG A 7 -15.83 5.72 3.23
C ARG A 7 -16.63 4.77 2.34
N MET A 8 -17.06 5.24 1.17
CA MET A 8 -17.80 4.43 0.20
C MET A 8 -16.96 3.26 -0.33
N GLN A 9 -15.67 3.48 -0.55
CA GLN A 9 -14.75 2.45 -1.02
C GLN A 9 -14.55 1.34 0.01
N ILE A 10 -14.36 1.67 1.29
CA ILE A 10 -14.24 0.68 2.36
C ILE A 10 -15.51 -0.19 2.43
N LEU A 11 -16.69 0.41 2.29
CA LEU A 11 -17.96 -0.33 2.31
C LEU A 11 -18.11 -1.29 1.12
N LYS A 12 -17.68 -0.88 -0.08
CA LYS A 12 -17.65 -1.77 -1.25
C LYS A 12 -16.72 -2.96 -1.06
N MET A 13 -15.56 -2.77 -0.43
CA MET A 13 -14.64 -3.87 -0.14
C MET A 13 -15.26 -4.91 0.81
N ILE A 14 -16.12 -4.48 1.74
CA ILE A 14 -16.89 -5.40 2.61
C ILE A 14 -17.95 -6.14 1.79
N GLU A 15 -18.69 -5.42 0.93
CA GLU A 15 -19.72 -6.00 0.06
C GLU A 15 -19.15 -7.05 -0.91
N GLU A 16 -17.98 -6.77 -1.48
CA GLU A 16 -17.26 -7.67 -2.37
C GLU A 16 -16.57 -8.84 -1.63
N GLY A 17 -16.64 -8.86 -0.28
CA GLY A 17 -16.02 -9.89 0.55
C GLY A 17 -14.49 -9.84 0.56
N GLN A 18 -13.90 -8.71 0.14
CA GLN A 18 -12.46 -8.50 0.12
C GLN A 18 -11.91 -8.26 1.53
N ILE A 19 -12.73 -7.72 2.43
CA ILE A 19 -12.43 -7.54 3.85
C ILE A 19 -13.63 -7.95 4.71
N THR A 20 -13.34 -8.35 5.93
CA THR A 20 -14.36 -8.64 6.95
C THR A 20 -14.96 -7.34 7.52
N ALA A 21 -16.14 -7.46 8.13
CA ALA A 21 -16.78 -6.33 8.81
C ALA A 21 -15.90 -5.74 9.92
N GLU A 22 -15.11 -6.57 10.62
CA GLU A 22 -14.21 -6.13 11.69
C GLU A 22 -13.02 -5.32 11.13
N GLU A 23 -12.50 -5.70 9.97
CA GLU A 23 -11.46 -4.95 9.25
C GLU A 23 -11.99 -3.64 8.70
N GLY A 24 -13.21 -3.67 8.14
CA GLY A 24 -13.92 -2.47 7.70
C GLY A 24 -14.10 -1.45 8.82
N ALA A 25 -14.50 -1.89 10.01
CA ALA A 25 -14.66 -1.02 11.17
C ALA A 25 -13.35 -0.31 11.55
N LYS A 26 -12.23 -1.04 11.56
CA LYS A 26 -10.90 -0.47 11.86
C LYS A 26 -10.46 0.55 10.82
N LEU A 27 -10.76 0.32 9.54
CA LEU A 27 -10.46 1.25 8.45
C LEU A 27 -11.29 2.53 8.54
N LEU A 28 -12.57 2.39 8.90
CA LEU A 28 -13.47 3.53 9.13
C LEU A 28 -13.00 4.38 10.32
N ASP A 29 -12.63 3.76 11.44
CA ASP A 29 -12.13 4.46 12.63
C ASP A 29 -10.81 5.20 12.34
N ALA A 30 -9.89 4.57 11.59
CA ALA A 30 -8.64 5.19 11.17
C ALA A 30 -8.86 6.39 10.24
N LEU A 31 -9.92 6.33 9.42
CA LEU A 31 -10.30 7.43 8.53
C LEU A 31 -10.86 8.62 9.32
N GLU A 32 -11.63 8.39 10.39
CA GLU A 32 -12.16 9.43 11.27
C GLU A 32 -11.08 10.05 12.16
N ALA A 33 -10.10 9.26 12.62
CA ALA A 33 -8.96 9.73 13.41
C ALA A 33 -8.02 10.69 12.64
N ARG A 34 -8.13 10.75 11.31
CA ARG A 34 -7.34 11.62 10.43
C ARG A 34 -7.89 13.05 10.31
N GLY A 35 -8.91 13.42 11.09
CA GLY A 35 -9.60 14.71 11.04
C GLY A 35 -8.73 15.97 11.25
N GLU A 36 -7.48 15.85 11.72
CA GLU A 36 -6.65 17.00 12.12
C GLU A 36 -5.26 17.13 11.45
N GLU A 37 -4.79 16.16 10.67
CA GLU A 37 -3.52 16.32 9.95
C GLU A 37 -3.74 16.73 8.49
N ARG A 38 -3.30 17.95 8.18
CA ARG A 38 -3.33 18.60 6.86
C ARG A 38 -3.14 17.61 5.72
N ALA A 39 -4.10 17.61 4.81
CA ALA A 39 -4.08 16.86 3.56
C ALA A 39 -2.83 17.21 2.73
N ALA A 40 -1.75 16.45 2.93
CA ALA A 40 -0.79 16.24 1.86
C ALA A 40 -1.55 15.56 0.71
N PRO A 41 -1.27 15.93 -0.56
CA PRO A 41 -1.89 15.26 -1.70
C PRO A 41 -1.72 13.75 -1.53
N ALA A 42 -2.80 12.99 -1.71
CA ALA A 42 -2.80 11.55 -1.54
C ALA A 42 -1.82 10.95 -2.55
N ARG A 43 -0.59 10.69 -2.08
CA ARG A 43 0.43 10.02 -2.88
C ARG A 43 0.11 8.53 -2.89
N TRP A 44 0.21 7.91 -4.06
CA TRP A 44 -0.07 6.50 -4.26
C TRP A 44 1.22 5.70 -4.25
N PHE A 45 1.18 4.59 -3.53
CA PHE A 45 2.21 3.57 -3.47
C PHE A 45 1.77 2.38 -4.32
N ARG A 46 2.48 2.12 -5.41
CA ARG A 46 2.20 0.98 -6.29
C ARG A 46 3.34 -0.02 -6.22
N VAL A 47 3.01 -1.28 -5.94
CA VAL A 47 3.95 -2.41 -5.97
C VAL A 47 3.56 -3.35 -7.09
N ARG A 48 4.53 -3.73 -7.90
CA ARG A 48 4.36 -4.72 -8.97
C ARG A 48 5.43 -5.79 -8.80
N VAL A 49 4.99 -7.04 -8.74
CA VAL A 49 5.88 -8.20 -8.80
C VAL A 49 5.64 -8.91 -10.12
N THR A 50 6.68 -9.11 -10.90
CA THR A 50 6.63 -9.74 -12.21
C THR A 50 7.48 -11.00 -12.20
N ASP A 51 6.91 -12.12 -12.61
CA ASP A 51 7.65 -13.36 -12.84
C ASP A 51 8.55 -13.16 -14.07
N MET A 52 9.85 -13.33 -13.91
CA MET A 52 10.83 -13.07 -14.97
C MET A 52 10.81 -14.11 -16.08
N LYS A 53 10.34 -15.34 -15.81
CA LYS A 53 10.28 -16.42 -16.81
C LYS A 53 9.12 -16.22 -17.77
N THR A 54 7.99 -15.75 -17.26
CA THR A 54 6.73 -15.62 -18.00
C THR A 54 6.38 -14.18 -18.37
N GLY A 55 6.99 -13.19 -17.72
CA GLY A 55 6.69 -11.77 -17.86
C GLY A 55 5.34 -11.36 -17.25
N LYS A 56 4.65 -12.27 -16.53
CA LYS A 56 3.33 -11.99 -15.95
C LYS A 56 3.45 -11.32 -14.60
N HIS A 57 2.55 -10.40 -14.31
CA HIS A 57 2.43 -9.82 -12.97
C HIS A 57 1.87 -10.87 -12.00
N LYS A 58 2.68 -11.26 -11.01
CA LYS A 58 2.28 -12.14 -9.91
C LYS A 58 1.53 -11.35 -8.83
N VAL A 59 1.92 -10.09 -8.60
CA VAL A 59 1.32 -9.20 -7.61
C VAL A 59 1.21 -7.78 -8.18
N ASN A 60 0.08 -7.11 -7.94
CA ASN A 60 -0.12 -5.71 -8.29
C ASN A 60 -0.94 -5.02 -7.19
N ILE A 61 -0.30 -4.16 -6.40
CA ILE A 61 -0.88 -3.49 -5.24
C ILE A 61 -0.88 -1.99 -5.51
N ASN A 62 -1.97 -1.29 -5.17
CA ASN A 62 -2.08 0.16 -5.25
C ASN A 62 -2.70 0.70 -3.95
N LEU A 63 -1.89 1.35 -3.12
CA LEU A 63 -2.28 1.81 -1.78
C LEU A 63 -2.01 3.30 -1.63
N PRO A 64 -2.92 4.10 -1.05
CA PRO A 64 -2.60 5.43 -0.58
C PRO A 64 -1.47 5.36 0.46
N LEU A 65 -0.47 6.22 0.37
CA LEU A 65 0.66 6.26 1.32
C LEU A 65 0.24 6.50 2.77
N GLY A 66 -0.92 7.15 2.98
CA GLY A 66 -1.52 7.28 4.31
C GLY A 66 -1.87 5.94 4.98
N LEU A 67 -2.02 4.86 4.20
CA LEU A 67 -2.34 3.51 4.69
C LEU A 67 -1.09 2.63 4.87
N LEU A 68 0.10 3.06 4.41
CA LEU A 68 1.33 2.27 4.49
C LEU A 68 1.76 1.99 5.95
N ASN A 69 1.57 2.97 6.84
CA ASN A 69 1.83 2.84 8.28
C ASN A 69 0.93 1.82 8.97
N ILE A 70 -0.21 1.47 8.36
CA ILE A 70 -1.13 0.43 8.84
C ILE A 70 -0.59 -0.93 8.39
N GLY A 71 -0.08 -1.03 7.16
CA GLY A 71 0.54 -2.21 6.59
C GLY A 71 1.75 -2.71 7.37
N ALA A 72 2.60 -1.83 7.91
CA ALA A 72 3.74 -2.24 8.73
C ALA A 72 3.34 -2.88 10.08
N LYS A 73 2.27 -2.38 10.72
CA LYS A 73 1.72 -2.98 11.96
C LYS A 73 0.98 -4.29 11.73
N ILE A 74 0.41 -4.48 10.54
CA ILE A 74 -0.27 -5.73 10.12
C ILE A 74 0.73 -6.73 9.50
N GLY A 75 1.84 -6.24 8.93
CA GLY A 75 2.91 -6.99 8.26
C GLY A 75 3.76 -7.87 9.17
N ALA A 76 3.69 -7.67 10.49
CA ALA A 76 4.18 -8.68 11.43
C ALA A 76 3.41 -10.02 11.33
N LYS A 77 2.23 -10.04 10.68
CA LYS A 77 1.45 -11.24 10.34
C LYS A 77 1.30 -11.47 8.83
N PHE A 78 1.39 -10.43 8.02
CA PHE A 78 1.52 -10.52 6.57
C PHE A 78 3.00 -10.45 6.23
N SER A 79 3.66 -11.60 6.10
CA SER A 79 5.00 -11.66 5.53
C SER A 79 4.97 -10.96 4.17
N ALA A 80 5.41 -9.71 4.11
CA ALA A 80 5.75 -9.09 2.85
C ALA A 80 6.73 -10.06 2.19
N PRO A 81 6.57 -10.44 0.91
CA PRO A 81 7.46 -11.42 0.29
C PRO A 81 8.92 -10.94 0.21
N PHE A 82 9.20 -9.69 0.61
CA PHE A 82 10.46 -9.01 0.43
C PHE A 82 10.86 -8.29 1.70
N ASP A 83 12.16 -8.30 1.97
CA ASP A 83 12.85 -7.59 3.06
C ASP A 83 12.92 -6.07 2.76
N LEU A 84 11.74 -5.46 2.53
CA LEU A 84 11.61 -4.05 2.20
C LEU A 84 11.58 -3.21 3.48
N ASP A 85 12.52 -2.28 3.60
CA ASP A 85 12.51 -1.28 4.67
C ASP A 85 11.44 -0.21 4.38
N ILE A 86 10.26 -0.40 4.95
CA ILE A 86 9.12 0.50 4.80
C ILE A 86 9.43 1.90 5.37
N ASP A 87 10.26 1.99 6.41
CA ASP A 87 10.60 3.28 7.02
C ASP A 87 11.48 4.11 6.08
N GLU A 88 12.40 3.48 5.34
CA GLU A 88 13.21 4.15 4.31
C GLU A 88 12.32 4.70 3.18
N ILE A 89 11.35 3.93 2.72
CA ILE A 89 10.39 4.35 1.69
C ILE A 89 9.57 5.55 2.19
N VAL A 90 9.02 5.47 3.40
CA VAL A 90 8.23 6.56 4.00
C VAL A 90 9.07 7.83 4.12
N ARG A 91 10.34 7.70 4.48
CA ARG A 91 11.26 8.83 4.54
C ARG A 91 11.52 9.44 3.17
N ALA A 92 11.84 8.62 2.15
CA ALA A 92 12.04 9.08 0.78
C ALA A 92 10.81 9.83 0.22
N VAL A 93 9.61 9.33 0.53
CA VAL A 93 8.34 10.00 0.18
C VAL A 93 8.24 11.38 0.82
N ARG A 94 8.52 11.47 2.14
CA ARG A 94 8.47 12.73 2.89
C ARG A 94 9.49 13.74 2.36
N GLU A 95 10.64 13.26 1.93
CA GLU A 95 11.70 14.05 1.28
C GLU A 95 11.33 14.48 -0.16
N GLY A 96 10.21 13.97 -0.70
CA GLY A 96 9.64 14.42 -1.96
C GLY A 96 9.84 13.47 -3.14
N ALA A 97 10.35 12.26 -2.92
CA ALA A 97 10.57 11.29 -3.98
C ALA A 97 9.27 10.93 -4.74
N ARG A 98 9.40 10.72 -6.05
CA ARG A 98 8.35 10.41 -7.02
C ARG A 98 8.91 9.51 -8.12
N GLY A 99 8.03 8.76 -8.79
CA GLY A 99 8.40 7.84 -9.87
C GLY A 99 8.78 6.46 -9.34
N LYS A 100 9.67 5.75 -10.04
CA LYS A 100 10.15 4.43 -9.62
C LYS A 100 11.21 4.59 -8.52
N ILE A 101 11.01 3.90 -7.41
CA ILE A 101 11.79 4.06 -6.18
C ILE A 101 12.58 2.79 -5.88
N VAL A 102 11.99 1.63 -6.19
CA VAL A 102 12.63 0.32 -6.05
C VAL A 102 12.46 -0.44 -7.36
N ASP A 103 13.53 -1.11 -7.78
CA ASP A 103 13.57 -2.03 -8.91
C ASP A 103 14.62 -3.10 -8.58
N VAL A 104 14.17 -4.23 -8.06
CA VAL A 104 15.03 -5.31 -7.58
C VAL A 104 14.63 -6.59 -8.30
N GLU A 105 15.62 -7.36 -8.73
CA GLU A 105 15.44 -8.67 -9.31
C GLU A 105 15.90 -9.72 -8.29
N ASP A 106 15.00 -10.62 -7.94
CA ASP A 106 15.28 -11.84 -7.19
C ASP A 106 15.57 -12.95 -8.21
N THR A 107 16.85 -13.24 -8.40
CA THR A 107 17.29 -14.29 -9.33
C THR A 107 17.07 -15.70 -8.79
N GLU A 108 16.90 -15.87 -7.49
CA GLU A 108 16.67 -17.17 -6.87
C GLU A 108 15.21 -17.61 -7.07
N ASP A 109 14.26 -16.70 -6.83
CA ASP A 109 12.83 -16.94 -7.05
C ASP A 109 12.37 -16.61 -8.49
N GLY A 110 13.19 -15.90 -9.26
CA GLY A 110 12.89 -15.51 -10.65
C GLY A 110 11.82 -14.42 -10.72
N GLU A 111 11.88 -13.45 -9.81
CA GLU A 111 10.90 -12.37 -9.67
C GLU A 111 11.56 -11.01 -9.82
N ARG A 112 10.81 -10.04 -10.35
CA ARG A 112 11.20 -8.64 -10.37
C ARG A 112 10.18 -7.81 -9.62
N VAL A 113 10.66 -7.06 -8.64
CA VAL A 113 9.86 -6.20 -7.78
C VAL A 113 10.10 -4.75 -8.16
N GLU A 114 9.03 -4.07 -8.52
CA GLU A 114 9.05 -2.65 -8.85
C GLU A 114 8.11 -1.89 -7.92
N ILE A 115 8.58 -0.76 -7.39
CA ILE A 115 7.80 0.12 -6.52
C ILE A 115 7.78 1.52 -7.09
N TYR A 116 6.59 2.10 -7.16
CA TYR A 116 6.34 3.43 -7.69
C TYR A 116 5.61 4.31 -6.68
N ILE A 117 5.97 5.58 -6.66
CA ILE A 117 5.32 6.61 -5.85
C ILE A 117 4.79 7.71 -6.80
N GLU A 118 3.47 7.86 -6.83
CA GLU A 118 2.75 8.87 -7.64
C GLU A 118 2.14 9.96 -6.75
#